data_AF-A0A8U0A7D7-F1
#
_entry.id   AF-A0A8U0A7D7-F1
#
_cell.length_a   1.000
_cell.length_b   1.000
_cell.length_c   1.000
_cell.angle_alpha   90.00
_cell.angle_beta   90.00
_cell.angle_gamma   90.00
#
_symmetry.space_group_name_H-M   'P 1'
#
loop_
_entity.id
_entity.type
_entity.pdbx_description
1 polymer ?
#
loop_
_entity_poly.entity_id
_entity_poly.type
_entity_poly.pdbx_seq_one_letter_code
_entity_poly.pdbx_strand_id
1 'polypeptide(L)' 'MRNQQTPLEPTEKDALERLREEYEPVVDSFSREVAVDALVEIDLETAVAHNVLDRLLSKGYLYAVDDELHITD' A
#
# COMPACT_ATOMS: atom_id res chain seq x y z
N MET A 1 -6.81 -16.11 18.72
CA MET A 1 -5.48 -16.02 18.09
C MET A 1 -5.35 -14.60 17.58
N ARG A 2 -4.48 -13.77 18.17
CA ARG A 2 -4.27 -12.40 17.67
C ARG A 2 -3.59 -12.55 16.31
N ASN A 3 -4.24 -12.04 15.25
CA ASN A 3 -3.63 -11.90 13.94
C ASN A 3 -2.33 -11.12 14.14
N GLN A 4 -1.20 -11.83 14.12
CA GLN A 4 0.13 -11.23 14.09
C GLN A 4 0.32 -10.71 12.68
N GLN A 5 -0.40 -9.64 12.37
CA GLN A 5 -0.15 -8.80 11.22
C GLN A 5 1.34 -8.46 11.26
N THR A 6 2.06 -8.85 10.21
CA THR A 6 3.52 -8.83 10.19
C THR A 6 3.98 -7.41 10.48
N PRO A 7 4.92 -7.18 11.42
CA PRO A 7 5.31 -5.83 11.78
C PRO A 7 5.69 -5.03 10.53
N LEU A 8 5.04 -3.88 10.37
CA LEU A 8 5.34 -2.92 9.33
C LEU A 8 6.52 -2.07 9.78
N GLU A 9 7.47 -1.88 8.88
CA GLU A 9 8.49 -0.85 9.02
C GLU A 9 7.83 0.52 8.98
N PRO A 10 8.41 1.55 9.62
CA PRO A 10 7.84 2.90 9.61
C PRO A 10 7.50 3.37 8.19
N THR A 11 8.38 3.14 7.22
CA THR A 11 8.14 3.48 5.81
C THR A 11 6.93 2.76 5.20
N GLU A 12 6.71 1.48 5.54
CA GLU A 12 5.56 0.72 5.05
C GLU A 12 4.26 1.19 5.70
N LYS A 13 4.33 1.61 6.97
CA LYS A 13 3.20 2.18 7.71
C LYS A 13 2.80 3.53 7.14
N ASP A 14 3.75 4.45 6.96
CA ASP A 14 3.52 5.75 6.31
C ASP A 14 2.94 5.59 4.90
N ALA A 15 3.48 4.65 4.13
CA ALA A 15 2.95 4.31 2.80
C ALA A 15 1.50 3.81 2.86
N LEU A 16 1.19 2.87 3.76
CA LEU A 16 -0.16 2.34 3.91
C LEU A 16 -1.15 3.41 4.40
N GLU A 17 -0.73 4.26 5.35
CA GLU A 17 -1.55 5.37 5.84
C GLU A 17 -1.84 6.37 4.71
N ARG A 18 -0.85 6.70 3.87
CA ARG A 18 -1.08 7.53 2.68
C ARG A 18 -2.07 6.93 1.69
N LEU A 19 -1.90 5.65 1.36
CA LEU A 19 -2.82 4.96 0.46
C LEU A 19 -4.24 4.93 1.04
N ARG A 20 -4.39 4.75 2.37
CA ARG A 20 -5.71 4.86 3.03
C ARG A 20 -6.27 6.27 2.93
N GLU A 21 -5.49 7.30 3.25
CA GLU A 21 -5.95 8.70 3.18
C GLU A 21 -6.42 9.10 1.77
N GLU A 22 -5.72 8.64 0.73
CA GLU A 22 -6.04 8.96 -0.67
C GLU A 22 -7.19 8.12 -1.23
N TYR A 23 -7.23 6.81 -0.93
CA TYR A 23 -8.14 5.88 -1.62
C TYR A 23 -9.31 5.38 -0.76
N GLU A 24 -9.15 5.20 0.56
CA GLU A 24 -10.24 4.74 1.45
C GLU A 24 -11.54 5.60 1.33
N PRO A 25 -11.50 6.93 1.13
CA PRO A 25 -12.71 7.73 0.98
C PRO A 25 -13.25 7.86 -0.47
N VAL A 26 -12.48 7.45 -1.49
CA VAL A 26 -12.76 7.82 -2.90
C VAL A 26 -13.00 6.59 -3.79
N VAL A 27 -12.25 5.51 -3.59
CA VAL A 27 -12.29 4.32 -4.45
C VAL A 27 -11.89 3.05 -3.67
N ASP A 28 -12.67 1.98 -3.80
CA ASP A 28 -12.35 0.67 -3.18
C ASP A 28 -11.10 0.00 -3.78
N SER A 29 -10.62 0.48 -4.95
CA SER A 29 -9.53 -0.10 -5.72
C SER A 29 -8.69 0.99 -6.41
N PHE A 30 -7.40 0.70 -6.64
CA PHE A 30 -6.49 1.59 -7.36
C PHE A 30 -5.40 0.81 -8.09
N SER A 31 -4.93 1.29 -9.23
CA SER A 31 -3.85 0.63 -9.97
C SER A 31 -2.51 0.76 -9.25
N ARG A 32 -1.59 -0.19 -9.51
CA ARG A 32 -0.24 -0.14 -8.94
C ARG A 32 0.52 1.14 -9.29
N GLU A 33 0.36 1.65 -10.50
CA GLU A 33 1.01 2.89 -10.95
C GLU A 33 0.56 4.09 -10.10
N VAL A 34 -0.74 4.16 -9.83
CA VAL A 34 -1.35 5.21 -9.00
C VAL A 34 -0.85 5.12 -7.56
N ALA A 35 -0.74 3.89 -7.01
CA ALA A 35 -0.15 3.68 -5.70
C ALA A 35 1.31 4.14 -5.62
N VAL A 36 2.10 3.87 -6.67
CA VAL A 36 3.51 4.29 -6.74
C VAL A 36 3.62 5.80 -6.80
N ASP A 37 2.76 6.47 -7.58
CA ASP A 37 2.75 7.92 -7.70
C ASP A 37 2.47 8.58 -6.34
N ALA A 38 1.44 8.12 -5.61
CA ALA A 38 1.11 8.60 -4.27
C ALA A 38 2.25 8.41 -3.26
N LEU A 39 3.03 7.33 -3.39
CA LEU A 39 4.22 7.11 -2.57
C LEU A 39 5.37 8.03 -2.96
N VAL A 40 5.55 8.30 -4.24
CA VAL A 40 6.57 9.26 -4.72
C VAL A 40 6.27 10.68 -4.21
N GLU A 41 4.99 11.05 -4.08
CA GLU A 41 4.59 12.35 -3.53
C GLU A 41 5.00 12.56 -2.06
N ILE A 42 5.24 11.49 -1.29
CA ILE A 42 5.80 11.56 0.08
C ILE A 42 7.32 11.38 0.14
N ASP A 43 8.02 11.70 -0.94
CA ASP A 43 9.48 11.65 -1.04
C ASP A 43 10.06 10.21 -1.04
N LEU A 44 9.25 9.20 -1.42
CA LEU A 44 9.78 7.85 -1.67
C LEU A 44 10.32 7.74 -3.10
N GLU A 45 11.52 7.18 -3.23
CA GLU A 45 12.00 6.80 -4.56
C GLU A 45 11.07 5.75 -5.18
N THR A 46 10.83 5.86 -6.49
CA THR A 46 9.96 4.92 -7.25
C THR A 46 10.35 3.46 -7.02
N ALA A 47 11.65 3.16 -6.96
CA ALA A 47 12.15 1.81 -6.69
C ALA A 47 11.82 1.33 -5.27
N VAL A 48 11.83 2.23 -4.29
CA VAL A 48 11.45 1.94 -2.90
C VAL A 48 9.93 1.78 -2.81
N ALA A 49 9.15 2.65 -3.45
CA ALA A 49 7.69 2.55 -3.52
C ALA A 49 7.24 1.19 -4.05
N HIS A 50 7.84 0.71 -5.16
CA HIS A 50 7.56 -0.63 -5.68
C HIS A 50 7.87 -1.75 -4.69
N ASN A 51 8.99 -1.66 -3.96
CA ASN A 51 9.36 -2.63 -2.94
C ASN A 51 8.39 -2.61 -1.75
N VAL A 52 7.99 -1.42 -1.29
CA VAL A 52 7.05 -1.25 -0.19
C VAL A 52 5.69 -1.85 -0.55
N LEU A 53 5.18 -1.58 -1.74
CA LEU A 53 3.94 -2.19 -2.23
C LEU A 53 4.02 -3.72 -2.29
N ASP A 54 5.13 -4.26 -2.79
CA ASP A 54 5.36 -5.71 -2.85
C ASP A 54 5.38 -6.35 -1.45
N ARG A 55 6.02 -5.68 -0.49
CA ARG A 55 6.02 -6.12 0.92
C ARG A 55 4.63 -6.03 1.53
N LEU A 56 3.89 -4.96 1.29
CA LEU A 56 2.51 -4.81 1.79
C LEU A 56 1.58 -5.89 1.23
N LEU A 57 1.71 -6.22 -0.06
CA LEU A 57 1.04 -7.35 -0.70
C LEU A 57 1.43 -8.67 -0.05
N SER A 58 2.73 -8.92 0.09
CA SER A 58 3.25 -10.17 0.68
C SER A 58 2.85 -10.34 2.16
N LYS A 59 2.63 -9.24 2.88
CA LYS A 59 2.18 -9.23 4.28
C LYS A 59 0.65 -9.26 4.41
N GLY A 60 -0.10 -9.14 3.31
CA GLY A 60 -1.57 -9.21 3.26
C GLY A 60 -2.28 -7.91 3.66
N TYR A 61 -1.57 -6.79 3.71
CA TYR A 61 -2.17 -5.46 3.91
C TYR A 61 -2.77 -4.90 2.62
N LEU A 62 -2.26 -5.35 1.48
CA LEU A 62 -2.82 -5.11 0.16
C LEU A 62 -3.14 -6.44 -0.50
N TYR A 63 -4.08 -6.44 -1.42
CA TYR A 63 -4.36 -7.56 -2.31
C TYR A 63 -4.65 -7.04 -3.71
N ALA A 64 -4.25 -7.82 -4.74
CA ALA A 64 -4.48 -7.47 -6.13
C ALA A 64 -5.65 -8.29 -6.70
N VAL A 65 -6.64 -7.62 -7.29
CA VAL A 65 -7.79 -8.22 -8.00
C VAL A 65 -7.90 -7.55 -9.35
N ASP A 66 -7.91 -8.33 -10.44
CA ASP A 66 -8.07 -7.82 -11.80
C ASP A 66 -7.09 -6.68 -12.18
N ASP A 67 -5.83 -6.79 -11.73
CA ASP A 67 -4.77 -5.77 -11.89
C ASP A 67 -4.94 -4.49 -11.03
N GLU A 68 -6.00 -4.43 -10.22
CA GLU A 68 -6.24 -3.37 -9.25
C GLU A 68 -5.79 -3.79 -7.84
N LEU A 69 -5.17 -2.87 -7.11
CA LEU A 69 -4.83 -3.02 -5.71
C LEU A 69 -5.98 -2.58 -4.83
N HIS A 70 -6.22 -3.36 -3.79
CA HIS A 70 -7.18 -3.09 -2.75
C HIS A 70 -6.50 -3.13 -1.38
N ILE A 71 -6.95 -2.27 -0.48
CA ILE A 71 -6.48 -2.25 0.90
C ILE A 71 -7.31 -3.23 1.73
N THR A 72 -6.62 -4.08 2.50
CA THR A 72 -7.28 -4.93 3.50
C THR A 72 -7.61 -4.08 4.74
N ASP A 73 -8.88 -4.14 5.20
CA ASP A 73 -9.35 -3.47 6.42
C ASP A 73 -8.69 -4.01 7.70
#